data_AF-A0A6P0MIY7-F1
#
_entry.id   AF-A0A6P0MIY7-F1
#
_cell.length_a   1.000
_cell.length_b   1.000
_cell.length_c   1.000
_cell.angle_alpha   90.00
_cell.angle_beta   90.00
_cell.angle_gamma   90.00
#
_symmetry.space_group_name_H-M   'P 1'
#
loop_
_entity.id
_entity.type
_entity.pdbx_description
1 polymer ?
#
loop_
_entity_poly.entity_id
_entity_poly.type
_entity_poly.pdbx_seq_one_letter_code
_entity_poly.pdbx_strand_id
1 'polypeptide(L)' 'MMQRPLTHKEQKVVDVFEAYRPELGITVRQNILSPITGWAESIADMDEADIPDQPQTGFSRNSFMYRRIGS' A
#
# COMPACT_ATOMS: atom_id res chain seq x y z
N MET A 1 18.54 -6.88 -4.93
CA MET A 1 17.61 -5.85 -4.42
C MET A 1 17.74 -5.84 -2.91
N MET A 2 18.23 -4.74 -2.32
CA MET A 2 18.29 -4.61 -0.86
C MET A 2 16.87 -4.40 -0.34
N GLN A 3 16.34 -5.37 0.39
CA GLN A 3 15.04 -5.24 1.04
C GLN A 3 15.23 -4.39 2.30
N ARG A 4 15.01 -3.08 2.20
CA ARG A 4 14.88 -2.25 3.39
C ARG A 4 13.65 -2.70 4.20
N PRO A 5 13.64 -2.54 5.53
CA PRO A 5 12.42 -2.72 6.29
C PRO A 5 11.34 -1.72 5.82
N LEU A 6 10.08 -2.15 5.89
CA LEU A 6 8.93 -1.27 5.68
C LEU A 6 8.78 -0.34 6.89
N THR A 7 8.32 0.88 6.63
CA THR A 7 7.89 1.82 7.66
C THR A 7 6.54 1.38 8.26
N HIS A 8 6.13 2.00 9.37
CA HIS A 8 4.85 1.71 10.01
C HIS A 8 3.66 1.88 9.04
N LYS A 9 3.61 3.00 8.31
CA LYS A 9 2.55 3.27 7.32
C LYS A 9 2.54 2.25 6.18
N GLU A 10 3.72 1.91 5.66
CA GLU A 10 3.84 0.92 4.58
C GLU A 10 3.39 -0.47 5.02
N GLN A 11 3.75 -0.87 6.24
CA GLN A 11 3.30 -2.14 6.80
C GLN A 11 1.78 -2.15 7.01
N LYS A 12 1.21 -1.06 7.52
CA LYS A 12 -0.25 -0.91 7.65
C LYS A 12 -0.95 -1.11 6.30
N VAL A 13 -0.42 -0.50 5.24
CA VAL A 13 -0.95 -0.70 3.87
C VAL A 13 -0.85 -2.16 3.45
N VAL A 14 0.29 -2.83 3.65
CA VAL A 14 0.44 -4.27 3.36
C VAL A 14 -0.59 -5.11 4.10
N ASP A 15 -0.79 -4.86 5.39
CA ASP A 15 -1.71 -5.62 6.24
C ASP A 15 -3.17 -5.45 5.79
N VAL A 16 -3.55 -4.23 5.39
CA VAL A 16 -4.90 -3.94 4.86
C VAL A 16 -5.17 -4.70 3.56
N PHE A 17 -4.20 -4.73 2.64
CA PHE A 17 -4.34 -5.46 1.38
C PHE A 17 -4.34 -6.98 1.60
N GLU A 18 -3.52 -7.49 2.51
CA GLU A 18 -3.50 -8.91 2.88
C GLU A 18 -4.84 -9.33 3.53
N ALA A 19 -5.39 -8.51 4.42
CA ALA A 19 -6.70 -8.74 5.03
C ALA A 19 -7.84 -8.66 4.00
N TYR A 20 -7.72 -7.81 2.99
CA TYR A 20 -8.71 -7.73 1.89
C TYR A 20 -8.70 -8.99 1.03
N ARG A 21 -7.51 -9.44 0.65
CA ARG A 21 -7.31 -10.67 -0.13
C ARG A 21 -5.94 -11.25 0.22
N PRO A 22 -5.91 -12.50 0.73
CA PRO A 22 -4.66 -13.19 0.98
C PRO A 22 -3.76 -13.17 -0.27
N GLU A 23 -2.44 -13.07 -0.04
CA GLU A 23 -1.38 -12.97 -1.06
C GLU A 23 -1.20 -11.59 -1.72
N LEU A 24 -2.13 -10.63 -1.57
CA LEU A 24 -1.92 -9.27 -2.09
C LEU A 24 -0.84 -8.50 -1.32
N GLY A 25 -0.64 -8.79 -0.04
CA GLY A 25 0.38 -8.12 0.77
C GLY A 25 1.79 -8.29 0.19
N ILE A 26 2.06 -9.43 -0.46
CA ILE A 26 3.34 -9.71 -1.12
C ILE A 26 3.53 -8.76 -2.32
N THR A 27 2.52 -8.63 -3.19
CA THR A 27 2.57 -7.73 -4.35
C THR A 27 2.67 -6.27 -3.91
N VAL A 28 1.93 -5.86 -2.89
CA VAL A 28 2.00 -4.51 -2.33
C VAL A 28 3.38 -4.21 -1.77
N ARG A 29 3.96 -5.12 -0.99
CA ARG A 29 5.34 -4.99 -0.51
C ARG A 29 6.35 -4.86 -1.65
N GLN A 30 6.20 -5.65 -2.73
CA GLN A 30 7.05 -5.53 -3.92
C GLN A 30 6.91 -4.16 -4.59
N ASN A 31 5.69 -3.62 -4.69
CA ASN A 31 5.46 -2.29 -5.24
C ASN A 31 6.10 -1.21 -4.36
N ILE A 32 5.89 -1.25 -3.05
CA ILE A 32 6.47 -0.29 -2.09
C ILE A 32 8.00 -0.29 -2.14
N LEU A 33 8.61 -1.48 -2.23
CA LEU A 33 10.06 -1.60 -2.31
C LEU A 33 10.63 -1.31 -3.70
N SER A 34 9.77 -1.23 -4.72
CA SER A 34 10.17 -0.90 -6.08
C SER A 34 10.22 0.62 -6.26
N PRO A 35 11.39 1.19 -6.61
CA PRO A 35 11.53 2.64 -6.80
C PRO A 35 10.79 3.15 -8.04
N ILE A 36 10.26 2.27 -8.88
CA ILE A 36 9.62 2.62 -10.16
C ILE A 36 8.13 2.92 -9.99
N THR A 37 7.51 2.39 -8.94
CA THR A 37 6.04 2.43 -8.80
C THR A 37 5.53 3.70 -8.12
N GLY A 38 6.37 4.42 -7.38
CA GLY A 38 5.98 5.60 -6.59
C GLY A 38 5.14 5.28 -5.33
N TRP A 39 4.98 4.01 -4.95
CA TRP A 39 4.14 3.63 -3.82
C TRP A 39 4.69 4.12 -2.48
N ALA A 40 6.00 3.98 -2.26
CA ALA A 40 6.62 4.43 -1.02
C ALA A 40 6.43 5.94 -0.81
N GLU A 41 6.59 6.74 -1.85
CA GLU A 41 6.40 8.19 -1.83
C GLU A 41 4.92 8.53 -1.56
N SER A 42 4.00 7.89 -2.30
CA SER A 42 2.55 8.11 -2.13
C SER A 42 2.05 7.75 -0.73
N ILE A 43 2.63 6.74 -0.08
CA ILE A 43 2.32 6.33 1.30
C ILE A 43 2.95 7.29 2.31
N ALA A 44 4.18 7.76 2.04
CA ALA A 44 4.83 8.73 2.91
C ALA A 44 4.03 10.04 2.98
N ASP A 45 3.51 10.49 1.83
CA ASP A 45 2.64 11.67 1.68
C ASP A 45 1.19 11.42 2.12
N MET A 46 0.84 10.21 2.58
CA MET A 46 -0.48 9.90 3.09
C MET A 46 -0.55 10.17 4.58
N ASP A 47 -1.61 10.86 5.01
CA ASP A 47 -1.94 10.88 6.44
C ASP A 47 -2.32 9.48 6.88
N GLU A 48 -1.81 9.06 8.03
CA GLU A 48 -2.02 7.68 8.50
C GLU A 48 -3.49 7.35 8.75
N ALA A 49 -4.29 8.39 9.08
CA ALA A 49 -5.74 8.31 9.25
C ALA A 49 -6.48 7.99 7.94
N ASP A 50 -5.87 8.26 6.78
CA ASP A 50 -6.44 7.92 5.47
C ASP A 50 -6.16 6.47 5.06
N ILE A 51 -5.25 5.78 5.75
CA ILE A 51 -5.00 4.34 5.55
C ILE A 51 -6.11 3.60 6.31
N PRO A 52 -7.07 2.97 5.61
CA PRO A 52 -8.23 2.39 6.24
C PRO A 52 -7.81 1.24 7.18
N ASP A 53 -8.31 1.20 8.41
CA ASP A 53 -7.94 0.15 9.37
C ASP A 53 -8.50 -1.23 9.00
N GLN A 54 -9.51 -1.28 8.12
CA GLN A 54 -10.09 -2.52 7.62
C GLN A 54 -10.35 -2.45 6.12
N PRO A 55 -10.39 -3.61 5.44
CA PRO A 55 -10.75 -3.67 4.05
C PRO A 55 -12.21 -3.22 3.86
N GLN A 56 -12.44 -2.06 3.24
CA GLN A 56 -13.80 -1.60 3.01
C GLN A 56 -14.42 -2.33 1.80
N THR A 57 -15.64 -2.83 1.95
CA THR A 57 -16.42 -3.41 0.85
C THR A 57 -16.71 -2.33 -0.20
N GLY A 58 -16.17 -2.50 -1.41
CA GLY A 58 -16.21 -1.48 -2.48
C GLY A 58 -14.85 -0.91 -2.86
N PHE A 59 -13.77 -1.25 -2.13
CA PHE A 59 -12.40 -1.00 -2.59
C PHE A 59 -12.09 -1.89 -3.79
N SER A 60 -12.27 -1.35 -5.00
CA SER A 60 -11.85 -2.04 -6.23
C SER A 60 -10.33 -2.14 -6.24
N ARG A 61 -9.82 -3.29 -5.77
CA ARG A 61 -8.49 -3.94 -5.87
C ARG A 61 -7.20 -3.13 -5.71
N ASN A 62 -7.22 -1.81 -5.78
CA ASN A 62 -6.05 -0.94 -6.01
C ASN A 62 -6.42 0.55 -6.03
N SER A 63 -7.71 0.90 -5.86
CA SER A 63 -8.21 2.23 -6.25
C SER A 63 -7.68 3.40 -5.41
N PHE A 64 -7.31 3.23 -4.14
CA PHE A 64 -6.80 4.38 -3.37
C PHE A 64 -5.33 4.71 -3.70
N MET A 65 -4.49 3.69 -3.87
CA MET A 65 -3.08 3.86 -4.24
C MET A 65 -2.94 4.30 -5.71
N TYR A 66 -3.59 3.62 -6.65
CA TYR A 66 -3.46 3.96 -8.08
C TYR A 66 -4.13 5.27 -8.47
N ARG A 67 -5.21 5.69 -7.78
CA ARG A 67 -5.82 7.02 -8.00
C ARG A 67 -4.88 8.15 -7.57
N ARG A 68 -3.98 7.87 -6.62
CA ARG A 68 -3.00 8.83 -6.09
C ARG A 68 -1.71 8.88 -6.90
N ILE A 69 -1.25 7.74 -7.43
CA ILE A 69 -0.06 7.67 -8.30
C ILE A 69 -0.33 8.24 -9.70
N GLY A 70 -1.60 8.23 -10.15
CA GLY A 70 -2.00 8.73 -11.47
C GLY A 70 -2.55 10.16 -11.52
N SER A 71 -2.54 10.93 -10.42
CA SER A 71 -2.95 12.35 -10.41
C SER A 71 -1.76 13.29 -10.39
#